data_AF-A0A4P5SW11-F1
#
_entry.id   AF-A0A4P5SW11-F1
#
_cell.length_a   1.000
_cell.length_b   1.000
_cell.length_c   1.000
_cell.angle_alpha   90.00
_cell.angle_beta   90.00
_cell.angle_gamma   90.00
#
_symmetry.space_group_name_H-M   'P 1'
#
loop_
_entity.id
_entity.type
_entity.pdbx_description
1 polymer ?
#
loop_
_entity_poly.entity_id
_entity_poly.type
_entity_poly.pdbx_seq_one_letter_code
_entity_poly.pdbx_strand_id
1 'polypeptide(L)' 'MIHPLFVRITHWINAFAAIAMLMSGLRIYNASPLYEFRFPPDVTLGGWLAGALAWHFAAQCGFWSLMASLI' A
#
# COMPACT_ATOMS: atom_id res chain seq x y z
N MET A 1 1.82 -26.49 15.72
CA MET A 1 2.15 -25.11 16.15
C MET A 1 0.94 -24.23 15.86
N ILE A 2 0.17 -23.88 16.89
CA ILE A 2 -0.95 -22.94 16.73
C ILE A 2 -0.30 -21.57 16.45
N HIS A 3 -0.56 -20.97 15.28
CA HIS A 3 -0.06 -19.61 15.04
C HIS A 3 -0.77 -18.68 16.02
N PRO A 4 -0.06 -17.88 16.84
CA PRO A 4 -0.69 -16.95 17.76
C PRO A 4 -1.66 -16.05 17.00
N LEU A 5 -2.87 -15.82 17.55
CA LEU A 5 -3.88 -14.96 16.94
C LEU A 5 -3.31 -13.59 16.55
N PHE A 6 -2.42 -13.07 17.40
CA PHE A 6 -1.68 -11.85 17.18
C PHE A 6 -0.90 -11.83 15.85
N VAL A 7 -0.16 -12.90 15.54
CA VAL A 7 0.63 -12.99 14.30
C VAL A 7 -0.28 -13.04 13.05
N ARG A 8 -1.47 -13.63 13.17
CA ARG A 8 -2.44 -13.62 12.06
C ARG A 8 -2.97 -12.21 11.81
N ILE A 9 -3.32 -11.49 12.87
CA ILE A 9 -3.84 -10.13 12.77
C ILE A 9 -2.80 -9.21 12.14
N THR A 10 -1.56 -9.24 12.62
CA THR A 10 -0.46 -8.42 12.07
C THR A 10 -0.14 -8.79 10.63
N HIS A 11 -0.16 -10.07 10.29
CA HIS A 11 0.04 -10.56 8.92
C HIS A 11 -1.04 -10.03 7.96
N TRP A 12 -2.32 -10.08 8.35
CA TRP A 12 -3.40 -9.56 7.51
C TRP A 12 -3.33 -8.04 7.36
N ILE A 13 -2.98 -7.31 8.43
CA ILE A 13 -2.76 -5.86 8.33
C ILE A 13 -1.61 -5.53 7.37
N ASN A 14 -0.52 -6.30 7.42
CA ASN A 14 0.58 -6.16 6.46
C ASN A 14 0.16 -6.44 5.02
N ALA A 15 -0.64 -7.48 4.80
CA ALA A 15 -1.17 -7.81 3.48
C ALA A 15 -2.04 -6.65 2.93
N PHE A 16 -2.90 -6.05 3.74
CA PHE A 16 -3.69 -4.89 3.32
C PHE A 16 -2.82 -3.65 3.03
N ALA A 17 -1.81 -3.39 3.84
CA ALA A 17 -0.87 -2.29 3.59
C ALA A 17 -0.11 -2.48 2.26
N ALA A 18 0.33 -3.71 1.96
CA ALA A 18 1.00 -4.04 0.70
C ALA A 18 0.08 -3.82 -0.52
N ILE A 19 -1.21 -4.17 -0.40
CA ILE A 19 -2.21 -3.95 -1.47
C ILE A 19 -2.42 -2.45 -1.71
N ALA A 20 -2.57 -1.65 -0.65
CA ALA A 20 -2.71 -0.20 -0.77
C ALA A 20 -1.47 0.48 -1.39
N MET A 21 -0.27 -0.01 -1.04
CA MET A 21 1.00 0.42 -1.62
C MET A 21 1.11 0.08 -3.11
N LEU A 22 0.66 -1.10 -3.51
CA LEU A 22 0.60 -1.53 -4.91
C LEU A 22 -0.37 -0.65 -5.72
N MET A 23 -1.59 -0.48 -5.25
CA MET A 23 -2.62 0.31 -5.96
C MET A 23 -2.26 1.79 -6.07
N SER A 24 -1.60 2.37 -5.06
CA SER A 24 -1.07 3.74 -5.14
C SER A 24 0.17 3.83 -6.05
N GLY A 25 1.08 2.85 -5.99
CA GLY A 25 2.29 2.77 -6.80
C GLY A 25 2.00 2.66 -8.30
N LEU A 26 0.96 1.92 -8.69
CA LEU A 26 0.50 1.84 -10.09
C LEU A 26 0.07 3.22 -10.64
N ARG A 27 -0.44 4.12 -9.79
CA ARG A 27 -0.78 5.49 -10.23
C ARG A 27 0.46 6.38 -10.39
N ILE A 28 1.43 6.22 -9.50
CA ILE A 28 2.72 6.92 -9.58
C ILE A 28 3.43 6.51 -10.88
N TYR A 29 3.38 5.22 -11.22
CA TYR A 29 3.88 4.70 -12.49
C TYR A 29 3.16 5.31 -13.71
N ASN A 30 1.84 5.42 -13.68
CA ASN A 30 1.08 6.09 -14.76
C ASN A 30 1.47 7.57 -14.95
N ALA A 31 1.97 8.25 -13.91
CA ALA A 31 2.41 9.65 -14.01
C ALA A 31 3.82 9.79 -14.60
N SER A 32 4.67 8.77 -14.48
CA SER A 32 5.99 8.70 -15.12
C SER A 32 6.17 7.32 -15.76
N PRO A 33 5.50 7.06 -16.89
CA PRO A 33 5.49 5.73 -17.50
C PRO A 33 6.87 5.41 -18.11
N LEU A 34 7.47 4.31 -17.65
CA LEU A 34 8.69 3.74 -18.23
C LEU A 34 8.39 2.82 -19.43
N TYR A 35 7.16 2.31 -19.53
CA TYR A 35 6.63 1.49 -20.63
C TYR A 35 5.29 2.10 -21.09
N GLU A 36 4.90 1.90 -22.35
CA GLU A 36 3.68 2.49 -22.95
C GLU A 36 2.34 1.94 -22.40
N PHE A 37 2.37 1.09 -21.38
CA PHE A 37 1.19 0.53 -20.75
C PHE A 37 0.64 1.47 -19.66
N ARG A 38 -0.63 1.86 -19.82
CA ARG A 38 -1.37 2.65 -18.82
C ARG A 38 -2.35 1.77 -18.05
N PHE A 39 -2.31 1.83 -16.73
CA PHE A 39 -3.29 1.15 -15.87
C PHE A 39 -4.55 2.02 -15.72
N PRO A 40 -5.76 1.43 -15.72
CA PRO A 40 -7.00 2.20 -15.56
C PRO A 40 -7.04 2.93 -14.20
N PRO A 41 -7.54 4.18 -14.13
CA PRO A 41 -7.62 4.94 -12.89
C PRO A 41 -8.43 4.24 -11.79
N ASP A 42 -9.40 3.42 -12.18
CA ASP A 42 -10.31 2.70 -11.28
C ASP A 42 -9.62 1.62 -10.44
N VAL A 43 -8.46 1.14 -10.90
CA VAL A 43 -7.62 0.16 -10.18
C VAL A 43 -6.57 0.85 -9.29
N THR A 44 -6.47 2.18 -9.39
CA THR A 44 -5.44 2.96 -8.70
C THR A 44 -6.02 3.75 -7.52
N LEU A 45 -5.41 3.61 -6.35
CA LEU A 45 -5.85 4.28 -5.12
C LEU A 45 -5.35 5.72 -5.09
N GLY A 46 -6.26 6.68 -4.83
CA GLY A 46 -5.90 8.07 -4.53
C GLY A 46 -6.42 9.15 -5.46
N GLY A 47 -7.16 8.83 -6.53
CA GLY A 47 -7.98 9.77 -7.33
C GLY A 47 -7.21 10.81 -8.18
N TRP A 48 -6.10 11.36 -7.68
CA TRP A 48 -5.14 12.25 -8.34
C TRP A 48 -3.70 11.87 -7.92
N LEU A 49 -2.66 12.40 -8.57
CA LEU A 49 -1.25 12.06 -8.29
C LEU A 49 -0.80 12.29 -6.84
N ALA A 50 -1.01 13.50 -6.31
CA ALA A 50 -0.71 13.84 -4.91
C ALA A 50 -1.46 12.98 -3.86
N GLY A 51 -2.60 12.39 -4.22
CA GLY A 51 -3.47 11.60 -3.36
C GLY A 51 -2.99 10.16 -3.36
N ALA A 52 -2.59 9.64 -4.52
CA ALA A 52 -1.83 8.40 -4.60
C ALA A 52 -0.53 8.49 -3.78
N LEU A 53 0.20 9.61 -3.87
CA LEU A 53 1.40 9.83 -3.05
C LEU A 53 1.07 9.88 -1.56
N ALA A 54 0.01 10.59 -1.16
CA ALA A 54 -0.43 10.67 0.23
C ALA A 54 -0.81 9.28 0.78
N TRP A 55 -1.56 8.48 0.02
CA TRP A 55 -1.89 7.10 0.40
C TRP A 55 -0.67 6.19 0.44
N HIS A 56 0.30 6.38 -0.44
CA HIS A 56 1.56 5.63 -0.46
C HIS A 56 2.36 5.90 0.82
N PHE A 57 2.59 7.17 1.16
CA PHE A 57 3.31 7.53 2.38
C PHE A 57 2.50 7.21 3.65
N ALA A 58 1.18 7.39 3.64
CA ALA A 58 0.33 7.05 4.78
C ALA A 58 0.28 5.54 5.04
N ALA A 59 0.20 4.71 3.99
CA ALA A 59 0.25 3.26 4.12
C ALA A 59 1.62 2.80 4.65
N GLN A 60 2.72 3.30 4.09
CA GLN A 60 4.07 2.97 4.54
C GLN A 60 4.33 3.43 6.00
N CYS A 61 4.05 4.69 6.33
CA CYS A 61 4.33 5.26 7.65
C CYS A 61 3.38 4.75 8.75
N GLY A 62 2.09 4.60 8.42
CA GLY A 62 1.09 4.05 9.33
C GLY A 62 1.36 2.57 9.63
N PHE A 63 1.73 1.79 8.59
CA PHE A 63 2.12 0.40 8.76
C PHE A 63 3.43 0.24 9.56
N TRP A 64 4.45 1.06 9.27
CA TRP A 64 5.72 1.03 10.01
C TRP A 64 5.55 1.31 11.50
N SER A 65 4.76 2.32 11.84
CA SER A 65 4.47 2.68 13.24
C SER A 65 3.74 1.54 13.97
N LEU A 66 2.83 0.85 13.27
CA LEU A 66 2.13 -0.31 13.82
C LEU A 66 3.07 -1.49 14.03
N MET A 67 3.99 -1.78 13.10
CA MET A 67 4.98 -2.87 13.27
C MET A 67 6.01 -2.57 14.36
N ALA A 68 6.47 -1.32 14.46
CA ALA A 68 7.43 -0.88 15.47
C ALA A 68 6.89 -0.97 16.91
N SER A 69 5.57 -0.96 17.07
CA SER A 69 4.90 -1.12 18.38
C SER A 69 4.74 -2.59 18.81
N LEU A 70 5.16 -3.54 17.96
CA LEU A 70 4.96 -4.99 18.13
C LEU A 70 6.28 -5.77 18.18
N ILE A 71 7.40 -5.06 18.24
CA ILE A 71 8.78 -5.54 18.49
C ILE A 71 9.33 -4.87 19.75
#